data_AF-A0ABC8K5A0-F1
#
_entry.id   AF-A0ABC8K5A0-F1
#
_cell.length_a   1.000
_cell.length_b   1.000
_cell.length_c   1.000
_cell.angle_alpha   90.00
_cell.angle_beta   90.00
_cell.angle_gamma   90.00
#
_symmetry.space_group_name_H-M   'P 1'
#
loop_
_entity.id
_entity.type
_entity.pdbx_description
1 polymer ?
#
loop_
_entity_poly.entity_id
_entity_poly.type
_entity_poly.pdbx_seq_one_letter_code
_entity_poly.pdbx_strand_id
1 'polypeptide(L)'
;MVKGRMGWCVSSDDYCVIGNVLYSASEAVIRWYDSEKRRWRDLLGLVGLPKIITGDDVRGTIRLGDYGGKMVVSWGTTLWPYYMKIWCAEIALERRPDTSEIWGKVDWFDELLKVDIYSQVEKVLSITL
;
A
#
# COMPACT_ATOMS: atom_id res chain seq x y z
N MET A 1 -24.31 -26.18 14.07
CA MET A 1 -23.35 -26.03 12.95
C MET A 1 -23.10 -24.55 12.73
N VAL A 2 -22.03 -24.01 13.29
CA VAL A 2 -21.65 -22.60 13.08
C VAL A 2 -20.88 -22.54 11.77
N LYS A 3 -21.45 -21.92 10.74
CA LYS A 3 -20.71 -21.57 9.52
C LYS A 3 -19.66 -20.53 9.91
N GLY A 4 -18.45 -20.97 10.23
CA GLY A 4 -17.31 -20.08 10.35
C GLY A 4 -17.07 -19.44 8.99
N ARG A 5 -17.38 -18.15 8.85
CA ARG A 5 -16.90 -17.36 7.72
C ARG A 5 -15.39 -17.23 7.92
N MET A 6 -14.62 -17.98 7.14
CA MET A 6 -13.19 -17.79 7.05
C MET A 6 -12.98 -16.45 6.33
N GLY A 7 -12.87 -15.37 7.09
CA GLY A 7 -12.40 -14.09 6.56
C GLY A 7 -10.97 -14.30 6.07
N TRP A 8 -10.73 -14.03 4.79
CA TRP A 8 -9.40 -14.14 4.21
C TRP A 8 -8.66 -12.84 4.54
N CYS A 9 -7.75 -12.90 5.51
CA CYS A 9 -6.94 -11.75 5.90
C CYS A 9 -6.00 -11.35 4.75
N VAL A 10 -5.83 -10.04 4.55
CA VAL A 10 -4.72 -9.46 3.78
C VAL A 10 -3.42 -9.82 4.52
N SER A 11 -2.81 -10.97 4.20
CA SER A 11 -1.53 -11.37 4.79
C SER A 11 -0.40 -11.14 3.79
N SER A 12 0.17 -9.95 3.83
CA SER A 12 1.56 -9.74 3.39
C SER A 12 1.90 -8.31 3.75
N ASP A 13 2.67 -8.16 4.82
CA ASP A 13 3.44 -6.94 5.02
C ASP A 13 4.41 -6.82 3.85
N ASP A 14 4.25 -5.79 3.03
CA ASP A 14 5.23 -5.47 2.01
C ASP A 14 6.08 -4.31 2.49
N TYR A 15 7.35 -4.31 2.06
CA TYR A 15 8.33 -3.34 2.51
C TYR A 15 9.09 -2.78 1.33
N CYS A 16 9.43 -1.50 1.41
CA CYS A 16 10.36 -0.88 0.47
C CYS A 16 11.29 0.08 1.21
N VAL A 17 12.45 0.34 0.62
CA VAL A 17 13.37 1.35 1.12
C VAL A 17 13.39 2.49 0.11
N ILE A 18 13.03 3.70 0.56
CA ILE A 18 13.02 4.90 -0.29
C ILE A 18 13.86 5.97 0.40
N GLY A 19 14.92 6.43 -0.26
CA GLY A 19 15.85 7.43 0.29
C GLY A 19 16.40 7.06 1.67
N ASN A 20 16.80 5.80 1.88
CA ASN A 20 17.31 5.23 3.15
C ASN A 20 16.30 5.15 4.31
N VAL A 21 14.99 5.26 4.04
CA VAL A 21 13.95 5.01 5.05
C VAL A 21 13.21 3.74 4.68
N LEU A 22 13.03 2.85 5.65
CA LEU A 22 12.24 1.62 5.49
C LEU A 22 10.76 1.93 5.69
N TYR A 23 9.95 1.57 4.71
CA TYR A 23 8.50 1.69 4.74
C TYR A 23 7.85 0.31 4.75
N SER A 24 6.66 0.24 5.34
CA SER A 24 5.84 -0.97 5.40
C SER A 24 4.38 -0.63 5.14
N ALA A 25 3.65 -1.55 4.51
CA ALA A 25 2.20 -1.51 4.44
C ALA A 25 1.61 -2.79 5.05
N SER A 26 0.92 -2.62 6.17
CA SER A 26 0.27 -3.69 6.93
C SER A 26 -1.15 -3.26 7.28
N GLU A 27 -2.15 -4.12 7.12
CA GLU A 27 -3.54 -3.83 7.51
C GLU A 27 -4.05 -2.47 6.97
N ALA A 28 -3.73 -2.14 5.72
CA ALA A 28 -4.08 -0.87 5.08
C ALA A 28 -3.47 0.40 5.69
N VAL A 29 -2.49 0.27 6.58
CA VAL A 29 -1.75 1.40 7.14
C VAL A 29 -0.35 1.42 6.56
N ILE A 30 0.05 2.56 6.01
CA ILE A 30 1.41 2.80 5.55
C ILE A 30 2.22 3.40 6.70
N ARG A 31 3.35 2.79 7.00
CA ARG A 31 4.25 3.17 8.10
C ARG A 31 5.67 3.32 7.60
N TRP A 32 6.46 4.06 8.37
CA TRP A 32 7.90 4.18 8.19
C TRP A 32 8.63 3.88 9.49
N TYR A 33 9.83 3.34 9.39
CA TYR A 33 10.66 3.02 10.54
C TYR A 33 11.54 4.22 10.92
N ASP A 34 11.29 4.78 12.09
CA ASP A 34 12.11 5.81 12.71
C ASP A 34 13.30 5.12 13.38
N SER A 35 14.45 5.11 12.71
CA SER A 35 15.65 4.43 13.19
C SER A 35 16.26 5.08 14.43
N GLU A 36 16.08 6.39 14.59
CA GLU A 36 16.54 7.14 15.76
C GLU A 36 15.73 6.78 17.00
N LYS A 37 14.38 6.75 16.86
CA LYS A 37 13.46 6.38 17.95
C LYS A 37 13.19 4.88 18.02
N ARG A 38 13.76 4.09 17.11
CA ARG A 38 13.63 2.63 16.98
C ARG A 38 12.18 2.12 16.98
N ARG A 39 11.29 2.83 16.28
CA ARG A 39 9.85 2.51 16.27
C ARG A 39 9.20 2.78 14.92
N TRP A 40 8.13 2.06 14.63
CA TRP A 40 7.26 2.35 13.50
C TRP A 40 6.41 3.59 13.78
N ARG A 41 6.23 4.43 12.76
CA ARG A 41 5.38 5.62 12.80
C ARG A 41 4.50 5.65 11.55
N ASP A 42 3.29 6.16 11.69
CA ASP A 42 2.36 6.26 10.57
C ASP A 42 2.84 7.32 9.57
N LEU A 43 2.62 7.05 8.28
CA LEU A 43 2.81 8.05 7.22
C LEU A 43 1.60 9.00 7.23
N LEU A 44 1.85 10.28 7.48
CA LEU A 44 0.80 11.29 7.58
C LEU A 44 0.45 11.87 6.20
N GLY A 45 -0.60 12.71 6.11
CA GLY A 45 -0.85 13.53 4.93
C GLY A 45 -1.53 12.86 3.73
N LEU A 46 -1.84 11.56 3.80
CA LEU A 46 -2.46 10.74 2.73
C LEU A 46 -3.93 11.11 2.39
N VAL A 47 -4.26 12.41 2.42
CA VAL A 47 -5.56 12.95 2.05
C VAL A 47 -5.84 12.61 0.59
N GLY A 48 -7.04 12.08 0.31
CA GLY A 48 -7.46 11.68 -1.03
C GLY A 48 -7.16 10.22 -1.39
N LEU A 49 -6.30 9.53 -0.64
CA LEU A 49 -6.17 8.08 -0.76
C LEU A 49 -7.40 7.43 -0.09
N PRO A 50 -8.19 6.60 -0.81
CA PRO A 50 -9.24 5.84 -0.13
C PRO A 50 -8.59 4.96 0.93
N LYS A 51 -9.31 4.72 2.04
CA LYS A 51 -8.88 3.68 2.98
C LYS A 51 -8.72 2.40 2.17
N ILE A 52 -7.50 1.89 2.09
CA ILE A 52 -7.21 0.60 1.47
C ILE A 52 -8.11 -0.38 2.22
N ILE A 53 -9.11 -0.94 1.54
CA ILE A 53 -10.23 -1.58 2.23
C ILE A 53 -9.68 -2.86 2.89
N THR A 54 -9.89 -3.00 4.20
CA THR A 54 -9.67 -4.26 4.93
C THR A 54 -11.03 -4.88 5.20
N GLY A 55 -11.42 -5.86 4.40
CA GLY A 55 -12.70 -6.57 4.53
C GLY A 55 -12.71 -7.86 3.73
N ASP A 56 -13.71 -8.71 3.96
CA ASP A 56 -13.84 -10.04 3.32
C ASP A 56 -13.78 -10.01 1.77
N ASP A 57 -14.05 -8.84 1.17
CA ASP A 57 -14.04 -8.60 -0.28
C ASP A 57 -12.64 -8.25 -0.85
N VAL A 58 -11.63 -8.05 0.00
CA VAL A 58 -10.27 -7.74 -0.44
C VAL A 58 -9.41 -8.98 -0.40
N ARG A 59 -9.37 -9.71 -1.52
CA ARG A 59 -8.26 -10.61 -1.80
C ARG A 59 -7.16 -9.82 -2.49
N GLY A 60 -5.99 -9.77 -1.87
CA GLY A 60 -4.82 -9.18 -2.49
C GLY A 60 -3.72 -8.86 -1.50
N THR A 61 -2.50 -8.81 -2.01
CA THR A 61 -1.34 -8.27 -1.32
C THR A 61 -1.23 -6.77 -1.62
N ILE A 62 -0.88 -5.97 -0.61
CA ILE A 62 -0.42 -4.60 -0.85
C ILE A 62 1.03 -4.68 -1.31
N ARG A 63 1.39 -3.96 -2.36
CA ARG A 63 2.78 -3.86 -2.82
C ARG A 63 3.27 -2.43 -2.79
N LEU A 64 4.49 -2.24 -2.29
CA LEU A 64 5.21 -0.99 -2.22
C LEU A 64 6.39 -1.00 -3.19
N GLY A 65 6.68 0.15 -3.78
CA GLY A 65 7.84 0.33 -4.64
C GLY A 65 8.40 1.75 -4.58
N ASP A 66 9.69 1.87 -4.87
CA ASP A 66 10.35 3.15 -5.13
C ASP A 66 10.16 3.52 -6.61
N TYR A 67 9.63 4.71 -6.87
CA TYR A 67 9.51 5.34 -8.18
C TYR A 67 10.17 6.72 -8.14
N GLY A 68 11.48 6.76 -8.41
CA GLY A 68 12.23 8.02 -8.47
C GLY A 68 12.22 8.82 -7.17
N GLY A 69 12.22 8.15 -6.01
CA GLY A 69 12.13 8.76 -4.69
C GLY A 69 10.70 9.00 -4.20
N LYS A 70 9.69 8.70 -5.03
CA LYS A 70 8.29 8.62 -4.62
C LYS A 70 7.93 7.18 -4.26
N MET A 71 6.88 7.03 -3.47
CA MET A 71 6.33 5.73 -3.15
C MET A 71 5.21 5.39 -4.12
N VAL A 72 5.26 4.18 -4.67
CA VAL A 72 4.12 3.58 -5.36
C VAL A 72 3.50 2.53 -4.46
N VAL A 73 2.18 2.57 -4.35
CA VAL A 73 1.38 1.60 -3.59
C VAL A 73 0.39 0.97 -4.56
N SER A 74 0.38 -0.36 -4.66
CA SER A 74 -0.61 -1.08 -5.45
C SER A 74 -1.31 -2.15 -4.63
N TRP A 75 -2.60 -2.37 -4.88
CA TRP A 75 -3.38 -3.38 -4.18
C TRP A 75 -4.52 -3.90 -5.06
N GLY A 76 -4.90 -5.16 -4.83
CA GLY A 76 -6.06 -5.79 -5.46
C GLY A 76 -7.32 -5.59 -4.63
N THR A 77 -8.46 -5.38 -5.26
CA THR A 77 -9.80 -5.45 -4.64
C THR A 77 -10.63 -6.45 -5.42
N THR A 78 -11.15 -7.47 -4.75
CA THR A 78 -11.95 -8.50 -5.43
C THR A 78 -13.42 -8.08 -5.46
N LEU A 79 -14.01 -8.08 -6.66
CA LEU A 79 -15.45 -7.89 -6.83
C LEU A 79 -16.05 -9.24 -7.17
N TRP A 80 -16.32 -10.04 -6.15
CA TRP A 80 -16.88 -11.38 -6.30
C TRP A 80 -18.25 -11.36 -6.98
N PRO A 81 -18.58 -12.35 -7.84
CA PRO A 81 -17.72 -13.43 -8.39
C PRO A 81 -16.97 -13.08 -9.69
N TYR A 82 -16.84 -11.81 -10.08
CA TYR A 82 -16.61 -11.45 -11.48
C TYR A 82 -15.14 -11.17 -11.84
N TYR A 83 -14.45 -10.28 -11.12
CA TYR A 83 -13.08 -9.87 -11.45
C TYR A 83 -12.39 -9.18 -10.25
N MET A 84 -11.06 -9.06 -10.31
CA MET A 84 -10.25 -8.28 -9.40
C MET A 84 -9.85 -6.95 -10.07
N LYS A 85 -9.99 -5.85 -9.35
CA LYS A 85 -9.47 -4.54 -9.74
C LYS A 85 -8.11 -4.32 -9.09
N ILE A 86 -7.13 -3.91 -9.87
CA ILE A 86 -5.82 -3.48 -9.36
C ILE A 86 -5.83 -1.95 -9.32
N TRP A 87 -5.63 -1.42 -8.12
CA TRP A 87 -5.46 -0.01 -7.87
C TRP A 87 -3.99 0.33 -7.72
N CYS A 88 -3.65 1.57 -8.05
CA CYS A 88 -2.32 2.08 -7.83
C CYS A 88 -2.37 3.55 -7.42
N ALA A 89 -1.48 3.93 -6.51
CA ALA A 89 -1.29 5.30 -6.07
C ALA A 89 0.19 5.65 -6.11
N GLU A 90 0.48 6.86 -6.59
CA GLU A 90 1.80 7.49 -6.49
C GLU A 90 1.76 8.54 -5.38
N ILE A 91 2.69 8.41 -4.44
CA ILE A 91 2.75 9.21 -3.22
C ILE A 91 4.11 9.89 -3.17
N ALA A 92 4.12 11.22 -3.29
CA ALA A 92 5.29 12.02 -3.01
C ALA A 92 5.56 12.05 -1.50
N LEU A 93 6.82 11.87 -1.12
CA LEU A 93 7.24 11.85 0.28
C LEU A 93 7.91 13.17 0.66
N GLU A 94 7.39 13.82 1.69
CA GLU A 94 7.91 15.06 2.26
C GLU A 94 8.49 14.77 3.65
N ARG A 95 9.78 15.00 3.84
CA ARG A 95 10.44 14.86 5.15
C ARG A 95 10.48 16.21 5.83
N ARG A 96 9.98 16.27 7.06
CA ARG A 96 9.90 17.49 7.87
C ARG A 96 10.89 17.42 9.03
N PRO A 97 12.06 18.10 8.92
CA PRO A 97 13.10 18.01 9.93
C PRO A 97 12.68 18.57 11.30
N ASP A 98 11.82 19.58 11.30
CA ASP A 98 11.32 20.29 12.48
C ASP A 98 10.43 19.41 13.37
N THR A 99 9.58 18.57 12.79
CA THR A 99 8.73 17.62 13.54
C THR A 99 9.29 16.20 13.57
N SER A 100 10.34 15.94 12.80
CA SER A 100 10.86 14.59 12.51
C SER A 100 9.73 13.68 12.00
N GLU A 101 8.89 14.19 11.11
CA GLU A 101 7.79 13.46 10.51
C GLU A 101 8.03 13.26 9.01
N ILE A 102 7.37 12.24 8.46
CA ILE A 102 7.28 12.04 7.03
C ILE A 102 5.81 12.11 6.66
N TRP A 103 5.52 12.96 5.68
CA TRP A 103 4.20 13.16 5.11
C TRP A 103 4.18 12.61 3.69
N GLY A 104 3.08 12.00 3.32
CA GLY A 104 2.79 11.56 1.96
C GLY A 104 1.78 12.51 1.33
N LYS A 105 1.99 12.88 0.07
CA LYS A 105 1.01 13.57 -0.76
C LYS A 105 0.66 12.67 -1.93
N VAL A 106 -0.62 12.37 -2.12
CA VAL A 106 -1.08 11.58 -3.27
C VAL A 106 -1.00 12.45 -4.52
N ASP A 107 -0.07 12.12 -5.41
CA ASP A 107 0.08 12.82 -6.70
C ASP A 107 -0.81 12.20 -7.78
N TRP A 108 -1.02 10.88 -7.72
CA TRP A 108 -1.87 10.15 -8.66
C TRP A 108 -2.50 8.94 -7.98
N PHE A 109 -3.73 8.62 -8.36
CA PHE A 109 -4.46 7.43 -7.91
C PHE A 109 -5.48 7.03 -8.98
N ASP A 110 -5.41 5.78 -9.45
CA ASP A 110 -6.38 5.26 -10.42
C ASP A 110 -6.50 3.72 -10.39
N GLU A 111 -7.56 3.22 -11.05
CA GLU A 111 -7.72 1.83 -11.42
C GLU A 111 -6.83 1.51 -12.61
N LEU A 112 -5.83 0.63 -12.42
CA LEU A 112 -4.93 0.24 -13.51
C LEU A 112 -5.54 -0.83 -14.41
N LEU A 113 -6.05 -1.91 -13.79
CA LEU A 113 -6.40 -3.14 -14.51
C LEU A 113 -7.55 -3.89 -13.87
N LYS A 114 -8.32 -4.58 -14.71
CA LYS A 114 -9.26 -5.63 -14.29
C LYS A 114 -8.69 -6.98 -14.72
N VAL A 115 -8.55 -7.89 -13.78
CA VAL A 115 -7.95 -9.22 -13.98
C VAL A 115 -8.83 -10.31 -13.39
N ASP A 116 -8.56 -11.57 -13.72
CA ASP A 116 -9.27 -12.71 -13.14
C ASP A 116 -9.06 -12.79 -11.63
N ILE A 117 -10.09 -13.28 -10.90
CA ILE A 117 -10.14 -13.34 -9.43
C ILE A 117 -9.03 -14.18 -8.76
N TYR A 118 -8.26 -14.93 -9.55
CA TYR A 118 -7.14 -15.76 -9.09
C TYR A 118 -5.78 -15.09 -9.29
N SER A 119 -5.74 -13.90 -9.89
CA SER A 119 -4.50 -13.16 -10.13
C SER A 119 -4.00 -12.51 -8.85
N GLN A 120 -2.69 -12.31 -8.75
CA GLN A 120 -2.05 -11.63 -7.63
C GLN A 120 -0.99 -10.66 -8.16
N VAL A 121 -0.79 -9.54 -7.48
CA VAL A 121 0.32 -8.64 -7.76
C VAL A 121 1.57 -9.18 -7.07
N GLU A 122 2.52 -9.70 -7.85
CA GLU A 122 3.76 -10.24 -7.29
C GLU A 122 4.76 -9.14 -6.94
N LYS A 123 4.95 -8.17 -7.83
CA LYS A 123 5.96 -7.13 -7.67
C LYS A 123 5.57 -5.86 -8.43
N VAL A 124 5.88 -4.72 -7.84
CA VAL A 124 5.85 -3.42 -8.53
C VAL A 124 7.27 -3.09 -8.97
N LEU A 125 7.43 -2.76 -10.25
CA LEU A 125 8.71 -2.32 -10.82
C LEU A 125 8.53 -0.89 -11.32
N SER A 126 9.42 -0.01 -10.89
CA SER A 126 9.57 1.32 -11.47
C SER A 126 10.49 1.22 -12.69
N ILE A 127 10.06 1.76 -13.84
CA ILE A 127 10.97 2.07 -14.94
C ILE A 127 11.44 3.51 -14.73
N THR A 128 12.69 3.67 -14.35
CA THR A 128 13.34 4.98 -14.36
C THR A 128 13.77 5.25 -15.81
N LEU A 129 13.14 6.23 -16.46
CA LEU A 129 13.56 6.76 -17.77
C LEU A 129 14.71 7.76 -17.62
#